data_AF-A0A090MHC5-F1
#
_entry.id   AF-A0A090MHC5-F1
#
_cell.length_a   1.000
_cell.length_b   1.000
_cell.length_c   1.000
_cell.angle_alpha   90.00
_cell.angle_beta   90.00
_cell.angle_gamma   90.00
#
_symmetry.space_group_name_H-M   'P 1'
#
loop_
_entity.id
_entity.type
_entity.pdbx_description
1 polymer ?
#
loop_
_entity_poly.entity_id
_entity_poly.type
_entity_poly.pdbx_seq_one_letter_code
_entity_poly.pdbx_strand_id
1 'polypeptide(L)' 'MNSEQSAVILKRFEAPDEIRVLEKGRFELVHLGGYSIACGMPSRTQSRTQSDTQSSAAHTML' A
#
# COMPACT_ATOMS: atom_id res chain seq x y z
N MET A 1 -8.19 -28.87 7.94
CA MET A 1 -8.12 -27.57 8.65
C MET A 1 -9.54 -27.22 9.05
N ASN A 2 -9.82 -27.08 10.35
CA ASN A 2 -11.17 -26.85 10.84
C ASN A 2 -11.56 -25.38 10.62
N SER A 3 -12.45 -25.13 9.67
CA SER A 3 -12.82 -23.80 9.16
C SER A 3 -13.72 -22.98 10.10
N GLU A 4 -14.04 -23.50 11.29
CA GLU A 4 -15.22 -23.10 12.06
C GLU A 4 -15.01 -21.96 13.08
N GLN A 5 -13.89 -21.25 13.11
CA GLN A 5 -13.62 -20.23 14.16
C GLN A 5 -13.15 -18.86 13.67
N SER A 6 -13.51 -18.47 12.44
CA SER A 6 -13.32 -17.10 11.99
C SER A 6 -14.52 -16.24 12.43
N ALA A 7 -14.49 -15.70 13.65
CA ALA A 7 -15.45 -14.69 14.07
C ALA A 7 -15.22 -13.40 13.26
N VAL A 8 -16.15 -13.07 12.36
CA VAL A 8 -16.07 -11.86 11.54
C VAL A 8 -16.67 -10.69 12.31
N ILE A 9 -15.84 -9.70 12.64
CA ILE A 9 -16.30 -8.43 13.23
C ILE A 9 -16.29 -7.38 12.12
N LEU A 10 -17.47 -7.01 11.64
CA LEU A 10 -17.65 -5.88 10.72
C LEU A 10 -17.88 -4.60 11.54
N LYS A 11 -16.87 -3.75 11.62
CA LYS A 11 -16.95 -2.45 12.28
C LYS A 11 -16.63 -1.34 11.29
N ARG A 12 -17.56 -0.39 11.13
CA ARG A 12 -17.33 0.84 10.39
C ARG A 12 -16.77 1.88 11.34
N PHE A 13 -15.70 2.55 10.93
CA PHE A 13 -15.10 3.65 11.67
C PHE A 13 -15.58 4.96 11.05
N GLU A 14 -16.36 5.75 11.78
CA GLU A 14 -16.84 7.05 11.29
C GLU A 14 -15.75 8.12 11.33
N ALA A 15 -14.79 7.99 12.26
CA ALA A 15 -13.59 8.80 12.34
C ALA A 15 -12.38 7.90 12.65
N PRO A 16 -11.26 8.03 11.91
CA PRO A 16 -10.02 7.35 12.24
C PRO A 16 -9.33 8.02 13.43
N ASP A 17 -8.44 7.30 14.09
CA ASP A 17 -7.65 7.85 15.19
C ASP A 17 -6.60 8.85 14.66
N GLU A 18 -6.04 8.54 13.49
CA GLU A 18 -5.02 9.36 12.84
C GLU A 18 -5.19 9.35 11.31
N ILE A 19 -4.91 10.48 10.67
CA ILE A 19 -4.85 10.59 9.21
C ILE A 19 -3.44 11.02 8.81
N ARG A 20 -2.79 10.23 7.94
CA ARG A 20 -1.49 10.54 7.36
C ARG A 20 -1.62 10.75 5.86
N VAL A 21 -0.99 11.81 5.35
CA VAL A 21 -0.87 12.06 3.91
C VAL A 21 0.58 11.82 3.52
N LEU A 22 0.79 10.87 2.62
CA LEU A 22 2.10 10.49 2.08
C LEU A 22 2.11 10.73 0.57
N GLU A 23 3.29 10.72 -0.05
CA GLU A 23 3.45 10.84 -1.51
C GLU A 23 2.58 9.82 -2.28
N LYS A 24 2.47 8.61 -1.72
CA LYS A 24 1.72 7.49 -2.31
C LYS A 24 0.22 7.49 -1.98
N GLY A 25 -0.30 8.51 -1.30
CA GLY A 25 -1.72 8.64 -0.99
C GLY A 25 -2.01 8.97 0.47
N ARG A 26 -3.31 8.99 0.79
CA ARG A 26 -3.82 9.27 2.14
C ARG A 26 -4.16 7.96 2.84
N PHE A 27 -3.72 7.84 4.08
CA PHE A 27 -3.92 6.69 4.95
C PHE A 27 -4.63 7.12 6.23
N GLU A 28 -5.61 6.30 6.63
CA GLU A 28 -6.38 6.44 7.86
C GLU A 28 -5.99 5.28 8.78
N LEU A 29 -5.53 5.62 9.99
CA LEU A 29 -5.09 4.67 11.00
C LEU A 29 -6.19 4.47 12.04
N VAL A 30 -6.42 3.20 12.40
CA VAL A 30 -7.34 2.80 13.46
C VAL A 30 -6.67 1.78 14.37
N HIS A 31 -6.84 1.93 15.68
CA HIS A 31 -6.34 1.01 16.70
C HIS A 31 -7.46 0.07 17.17
N LEU A 32 -7.22 -1.23 17.07
CA LEU A 32 -8.16 -2.28 17.46
C LEU A 32 -7.45 -3.33 18.30
N GLY A 33 -7.78 -3.41 19.59
CA GLY A 33 -7.26 -4.46 20.48
C GLY A 33 -5.74 -4.53 20.56
N GLY A 34 -5.06 -3.37 20.47
CA GLY A 34 -3.60 -3.29 20.46
C GLY A 34 -2.95 -3.43 19.08
N TYR A 35 -3.73 -3.65 18.02
CA TYR A 35 -3.24 -3.66 16.63
C TYR A 35 -3.57 -2.34 15.93
N SER A 36 -2.67 -1.90 15.04
CA SER A 36 -2.92 -0.77 14.15
C SER A 36 -3.25 -1.27 12.75
N ILE A 37 -4.38 -0.83 12.21
CA ILE A 37 -4.78 -1.10 10.82
C ILE A 37 -4.73 0.22 10.07
N ALA A 38 -4.09 0.21 8.89
CA ALA A 38 -4.08 1.34 7.97
C ALA A 38 -4.95 1.02 6.75
N CYS A 39 -5.97 1.84 6.50
CA CYS A 39 -6.76 1.82 5.28
C CYS A 39 -6.46 3.11 4.50
N GLY A 40 -6.17 3.01 3.21
CA GLY A 40 -5.79 4.20 2.45
C GLY A 40 -6.23 4.13 1.00
N MET A 41 -6.46 5.30 0.43
CA MET A 41 -6.66 5.44 -1.01
C MET A 41 -5.30 5.72 -1.66
N PRO A 42 -4.80 4.81 -2.52
CA PRO A 42 -3.53 5.02 -3.19
C PRO A 42 -3.63 6.25 -4.11
N SER A 43 -2.55 7.02 -4.20
CA SER A 43 -2.44 8.05 -5.22
C SER A 43 -2.42 7.36 -6.58
N ARG A 44 -3.28 7.83 -7.50
CA ARG A 44 -3.38 7.28 -8.87
C ARG A 44 -2.13 7.49 -9.72
N THR A 45 -1.11 8.15 -9.17
CA THR A 45 0.10 8.51 -9.90
C THR A 45 1.15 7.42 -9.71
N GLN A 46 1.04 6.35 -10.48
CA GLN A 46 2.19 5.50 -10.81
C GLN A 46 2.29 5.36 -12.33
N SER A 47 2.86 6.37 -12.98
CA SER A 47 3.48 6.20 -14.29
C SER A 47 4.79 5.43 -14.09
N ARG A 48 4.71 4.10 -14.15
CA ARG A 48 5.89 3.25 -14.21
C ARG A 48 6.48 3.34 -15.62
N THR A 49 7.36 4.31 -15.87
CA THR A 49 8.25 4.25 -17.04
C THR A 49 9.33 3.20 -16.75
N GLN A 50 9.07 1.97 -17.18
CA GLN A 50 10.07 0.92 -17.27
C GLN A 50 10.87 1.17 -18.55
N SER A 51 11.94 1.96 -18.46
CA SER A 51 12.88 2.19 -19.56
C SER A 51 14.32 2.16 -19.05
N ASP A 52 14.68 1.06 -18.39
CA ASP A 52 16.08 0.65 -18.28
C ASP A 52 16.27 -0.59 -19.15
N THR A 53 16.08 -0.41 -20.46
CA THR A 53 16.69 -1.31 -21.43
C THR A 53 18.18 -1.01 -21.37
N GLN A 54 18.94 -1.89 -20.70
CA GLN A 54 20.40 -1.89 -20.74
C GLN A 54 20.86 -2.12 -22.19
N SER A 55 20.88 -1.06 -22.99
CA SER A 55 21.63 -0.96 -24.24
C SER A 55 22.97 -0.30 -23.94
N SER A 56 23.79 -0.98 -23.14
CA SER A 56 25.18 -0.62 -22.87
C SER A 56 26.08 -1.79 -23.26
N ALA A 57 26.27 -1.98 -24.56
CA ALA A 57 27.42 -2.66 -25.15
C ALA A 57 27.46 -2.43 -26.68
N ALA A 58 27.45 -1.17 -27.10
CA ALA A 58 27.87 -0.79 -28.45
C ALA A 58 29.07 0.15 -28.33
N HIS A 59 30.18 -0.36 -27.79
CA HIS A 59 31.48 0.26 -27.97
C HIS A 59 32.60 -0.75 -27.73
N THR A 60 33.62 -0.71 -28.59
CA THR A 60 34.84 -1.56 -28.65
C THR A 60 34.63 -2.84 -29.48
N MET A 61 35.26 -3.08 -30.63
CA MET A 61 36.64 -2.78 -31.06
C MET A 61 36.67 -2.37 -32.56
N LEU A 62 37.41 -1.30 -32.85
CA LEU A 62 38.31 -1.24 -34.01
C LEU A 62 39.56 -2.06 -33.67
#